data_AF-A0A8S0X9T7-F1
#
_entry.id   AF-A0A8S0X9T7-F1
#
_cell.length_a   1.000
_cell.length_b   1.000
_cell.length_c   1.000
_cell.angle_alpha   90.00
_cell.angle_beta   90.00
_cell.angle_gamma   90.00
#
_symmetry.space_group_name_H-M   'P 1'
#
loop_
_entity.id
_entity.type
_entity.pdbx_description
1 polymer ?
#
loop_
_entity_poly.entity_id
_entity_poly.type
_entity_poly.pdbx_seq_one_letter_code
_entity_poly.pdbx_strand_id
1 'polypeptide(L)'
;MLLDLYHAAGIVPVDLAALDTVFASGGSYKYLSGGPGAGWLYLHPRHLDGSLNTLDSGWFAEPDPFAFERPQRLKQERAAIAFWNQRRPSCPFIRPGQDSSLL
;
A
#
# COMPACT_ATOMS: atom_id res chain seq x y z
N MET A 1 -14.80 0.91 4.49
CA MET A 1 -15.03 1.38 3.11
C MET A 1 -13.76 1.15 2.28
N LEU A 2 -13.90 0.79 1.00
CA LEU A 2 -12.80 0.63 0.04
C LEU A 2 -13.07 1.57 -1.15
N LEU A 3 -12.08 2.39 -1.52
CA LEU A 3 -12.16 3.32 -2.66
C LEU A 3 -11.27 2.86 -3.82
N ASP A 4 -11.82 2.86 -5.04
CA ASP A 4 -11.04 2.76 -6.27
C ASP A 4 -10.77 4.16 -6.83
N LEU A 5 -9.51 4.53 -6.92
CA LEU A 5 -9.04 5.83 -7.39
C LEU A 5 -8.34 5.76 -8.76
N TYR A 6 -8.50 4.67 -9.51
CA TYR A 6 -7.84 4.51 -10.81
C TYR A 6 -8.11 5.65 -11.81
N HIS A 7 -9.29 6.26 -11.72
CA HIS A 7 -9.69 7.38 -12.59
C HIS A 7 -9.64 8.75 -11.92
N ALA A 8 -9.22 8.81 -10.66
CA ALA A 8 -9.22 10.03 -9.85
C ALA A 8 -7.82 10.49 -9.46
N ALA A 9 -6.93 9.54 -9.15
CA ALA A 9 -5.58 9.82 -8.70
C ALA A 9 -4.76 10.56 -9.78
N GLY A 10 -4.18 11.70 -9.39
CA GLY A 10 -3.40 12.58 -10.24
C GLY A 10 -4.22 13.55 -11.10
N ILE A 11 -5.55 13.60 -10.96
CA ILE A 11 -6.39 14.52 -11.73
C ILE A 11 -7.46 15.26 -10.90
N VAL A 12 -7.95 14.66 -9.81
CA VAL A 12 -8.84 15.34 -8.87
C VAL A 12 -8.22 15.28 -7.46
N PRO A 13 -8.25 16.37 -6.68
CA PRO A 13 -7.76 16.34 -5.31
C PRO A 13 -8.58 15.35 -4.47
N VAL A 14 -7.92 14.41 -3.81
CA VAL A 14 -8.56 13.44 -2.91
C VAL A 14 -7.87 13.45 -1.55
N ASP A 15 -8.62 13.83 -0.51
CA ASP A 15 -8.16 13.70 0.88
C ASP A 15 -8.68 12.37 1.48
N LEU A 16 -7.82 11.36 1.44
CA LEU A 16 -8.11 10.02 1.96
C LEU A 16 -8.33 9.99 3.48
N ALA A 17 -7.71 10.89 4.23
CA ALA A 17 -7.85 10.97 5.68
C ALA A 17 -9.20 11.60 6.05
N ALA A 18 -9.58 12.68 5.36
CA ALA A 18 -10.88 13.34 5.58
C ALA A 18 -12.07 12.46 5.16
N LEU A 19 -11.90 11.60 4.16
CA LEU A 19 -12.92 10.65 3.70
C LEU A 19 -13.12 9.45 4.64
N ASP A 20 -12.27 9.28 5.65
CA ASP A 20 -12.29 8.17 6.60
C ASP A 20 -12.44 6.78 5.95
N THR A 21 -11.82 6.58 4.77
CA THR A 21 -11.84 5.28 4.09
C THR A 21 -10.81 4.35 4.72
N VAL A 22 -11.14 3.06 4.85
CA VAL A 22 -10.22 2.07 5.44
C VAL A 22 -9.11 1.73 4.45
N PHE A 23 -9.50 1.53 3.19
CA PHE A 23 -8.59 1.23 2.09
C PHE A 23 -8.87 2.14 0.90
N ALA A 24 -7.84 2.43 0.13
CA ALA A 24 -7.97 2.96 -1.23
C ALA A 24 -6.92 2.34 -2.15
N SER A 25 -7.25 2.14 -3.41
CA SER A 25 -6.32 1.57 -4.39
C SER A 25 -6.35 2.31 -5.71
N GLY A 26 -5.27 2.22 -6.47
CA GLY A 26 -5.21 2.78 -7.81
C GLY A 26 -4.05 2.21 -8.60
N GLY A 27 -3.80 2.77 -9.78
CA GLY A 27 -2.66 2.43 -10.60
C GLY A 27 -1.98 3.63 -11.19
N SER A 28 -0.76 3.41 -11.67
CA SER A 28 0.10 4.51 -12.14
C SER A 28 -0.04 4.77 -13.65
N TYR A 29 -0.55 3.83 -14.44
CA TYR A 29 -0.46 3.91 -15.91
C TYR A 29 -1.36 4.95 -16.58
N LYS A 30 -2.37 5.48 -15.88
CA LYS A 30 -3.29 6.50 -16.42
C LYS A 30 -2.75 7.90 -16.18
N TYR A 31 -3.43 8.68 -15.34
CA TYR A 31 -3.13 10.10 -15.12
C TYR A 31 -1.77 10.32 -14.42
N LEU A 32 -1.31 9.34 -13.63
CA LEU A 32 0.02 9.37 -13.00
C LEU A 32 1.18 9.02 -13.94
N SER A 33 0.91 8.62 -15.19
CA SER A 33 1.93 8.40 -16.24
C SER A 33 3.10 7.46 -15.87
N GLY A 34 2.92 6.55 -14.91
CA GLY A 34 3.98 5.69 -14.37
C GLY A 34 4.27 4.40 -15.16
N GLY A 35 3.74 4.28 -16.38
CA GLY A 35 3.89 3.08 -17.21
C GLY A 35 3.02 1.89 -16.78
N PRO A 36 2.92 0.85 -17.62
CA PRO A 36 2.04 -0.29 -17.37
C PRO A 36 2.54 -1.14 -16.20
N GLY A 37 1.58 -1.68 -15.44
CA GLY A 37 1.85 -2.76 -14.49
C GLY A 37 2.21 -2.32 -13.08
N ALA A 38 2.27 -1.04 -12.72
CA ALA A 38 2.41 -0.61 -11.32
C ALA A 38 1.06 -0.14 -10.73
N GLY A 39 0.76 -0.65 -9.55
CA GLY A 39 -0.41 -0.32 -8.73
C GLY A 39 -0.03 0.33 -7.41
N TRP A 40 -0.98 0.75 -6.61
CA TRP A 40 -0.72 1.10 -5.21
C TRP A 40 -1.93 0.82 -4.32
N LEU A 41 -1.66 0.64 -3.04
CA LEU A 41 -2.65 0.46 -1.99
C LEU A 41 -2.36 1.43 -0.85
N TYR A 42 -3.42 2.09 -0.39
CA TYR A 42 -3.47 2.93 0.80
C TYR A 42 -4.25 2.18 1.89
N LEU A 43 -3.73 2.25 3.11
CA LEU A 43 -4.38 1.82 4.34
C LEU A 43 -4.39 2.99 5.32
N HIS A 44 -5.56 3.29 5.88
CA HIS A 44 -5.70 4.40 6.80
C HIS A 44 -4.84 4.19 8.07
N PRO A 45 -4.09 5.22 8.54
CA PRO A 45 -3.14 5.08 9.66
C PRO A 45 -3.73 4.48 10.94
N ARG A 46 -5.01 4.78 11.25
CA ARG A 46 -5.72 4.22 12.42
C ARG A 46 -5.80 2.69 12.44
N HIS A 47 -5.62 2.02 11.29
CA HIS A 47 -5.67 0.57 11.15
C HIS A 47 -4.29 -0.07 11.03
N LEU A 48 -3.22 0.68 11.33
CA LEU A 48 -1.85 0.17 11.45
C LEU A 48 -1.56 -0.39 12.84
N ASP A 49 -2.59 -0.68 13.65
CA ASP A 49 -2.48 -1.23 15.00
C ASP A 49 -2.24 -2.75 15.04
N GLY A 50 -2.21 -3.40 13.87
CA GLY A 50 -2.06 -4.85 13.74
C GLY A 50 -3.38 -5.63 13.90
N SER A 51 -4.52 -4.95 13.89
CA SER A 51 -5.85 -5.61 13.86
C SER A 51 -6.18 -6.27 12.52
N LEU A 52 -5.47 -5.88 11.44
CA LEU A 52 -5.65 -6.40 10.09
C LEU A 52 -4.48 -7.32 9.71
N ASN A 53 -4.81 -8.43 9.04
CA ASN A 53 -3.85 -9.40 8.55
C ASN A 53 -3.93 -9.52 7.02
N THR A 54 -2.80 -9.72 6.37
CA THR A 54 -2.75 -10.03 4.94
C THR A 54 -2.91 -11.54 4.71
N LEU A 55 -3.57 -11.90 3.61
CA LEU A 55 -3.66 -13.31 3.16
C LEU A 55 -2.38 -13.77 2.44
N ASP A 56 -1.69 -12.83 1.78
CA ASP A 56 -0.45 -13.09 1.07
C ASP A 56 0.62 -12.07 1.48
N SER A 57 1.82 -12.56 1.73
CA SER A 57 3.00 -11.77 2.11
C SER A 57 4.20 -12.25 1.30
N GLY A 58 4.94 -11.30 0.74
CA GLY A 58 6.22 -11.56 0.09
C GLY A 58 7.40 -11.21 0.98
N TRP A 59 8.60 -11.44 0.47
CA TRP A 59 9.87 -11.20 1.20
C TRP A 59 10.10 -9.74 1.61
N PHE A 60 9.51 -8.77 0.89
CA PHE A 60 9.58 -7.37 1.29
C PHE A 60 8.66 -6.98 2.45
N ALA A 61 7.81 -7.90 2.93
CA ALA A 61 6.99 -7.69 4.11
C ALA A 61 7.75 -7.96 5.43
N GLU A 62 8.99 -8.46 5.35
CA GLU A 62 9.88 -8.62 6.51
C GLU A 62 10.39 -7.25 6.99
N PRO A 63 10.54 -7.02 8.31
CA PRO A 63 11.09 -5.77 8.86
C PRO A 63 12.50 -5.44 8.36
N ASP A 64 13.33 -6.44 8.08
CA ASP A 64 14.62 -6.26 7.41
C ASP A 64 14.71 -7.13 6.15
N PRO A 65 14.17 -6.65 5.01
CA PRO A 65 14.14 -7.42 3.78
C PRO A 65 15.53 -7.63 3.16
N PHE A 66 16.56 -6.90 3.65
CA PHE A 66 17.94 -6.99 3.17
C PHE A 66 18.85 -7.79 4.10
N ALA A 67 18.35 -8.27 5.24
CA ALA A 67 19.05 -9.27 6.05
C ALA A 67 19.12 -10.64 5.35
N PHE A 68 18.20 -10.90 4.40
CA PHE A 68 18.08 -12.19 3.69
C PHE A 68 17.98 -13.40 4.61
N GLU A 69 17.51 -13.21 5.85
CA GLU A 69 17.20 -14.29 6.76
C GLU A 69 15.95 -15.03 6.29
N ARG A 70 15.95 -16.36 6.42
CA ARG A 70 14.78 -17.19 6.10
C ARG A 70 14.07 -17.57 7.39
N PRO A 71 13.08 -16.79 7.85
CA PRO A 71 12.37 -17.14 9.08
C PRO A 71 11.56 -18.42 8.87
N GLN A 72 11.59 -19.35 9.83
CA GLN A 72 10.76 -20.57 9.81
C GLN A 72 9.25 -20.24 9.79
N ARG A 73 8.87 -19.04 10.23
CA ARG A 73 7.49 -18.53 10.20
C ARG A 73 7.51 -17.07 9.80
N LEU A 74 6.66 -16.69 8.84
CA LEU A 74 6.46 -15.29 8.47
C LEU A 74 6.09 -14.48 9.73
N LYS A 75 6.91 -13.48 10.06
CA LYS A 75 6.54 -12.50 11.08
C LYS A 75 5.50 -11.59 10.43
N GLN A 76 4.25 -11.69 10.88
CA GLN A 76 3.24 -10.70 10.52
C GLN A 76 3.55 -9.43 11.30
N GLU A 77 4.10 -8.45 10.58
CA GLU A 77 4.36 -7.12 11.11
C GLU A 77 3.05 -6.40 11.43
N ARG A 78 3.04 -5.64 12.54
CA ARG A 78 1.92 -4.79 12.96
C ARG A 78 1.98 -3.43 12.26
N ALA A 79 2.30 -3.43 10.99
CA ALA A 79 2.63 -2.22 10.26
C ALA A 79 2.29 -2.35 8.79
N ALA A 80 2.21 -1.21 8.13
CA ALA A 80 1.81 -1.12 6.73
C ALA A 80 2.73 -1.90 5.77
N ILE A 81 3.96 -2.19 6.20
CA ILE A 81 4.92 -3.03 5.47
C ILE A 81 4.40 -4.46 5.24
N ALA A 82 3.47 -4.96 6.07
CA ALA A 82 2.82 -6.26 5.86
C ALA A 82 2.06 -6.33 4.52
N PHE A 83 1.60 -5.18 4.00
CA PHE A 83 0.87 -5.06 2.73
C PHE A 83 1.80 -4.81 1.54
N TRP A 84 3.11 -4.65 1.77
CA TRP A 84 4.07 -4.31 0.73
C TRP A 84 4.57 -5.57 -0.01
N ASN A 85 4.44 -5.55 -1.34
CA ASN A 85 4.92 -6.56 -2.30
C ASN A 85 4.50 -8.02 -1.95
N GLN A 86 3.25 -8.34 -2.29
CA GLN A 86 2.72 -9.71 -2.24
C GLN A 86 3.50 -10.63 -3.20
N ARG A 87 3.32 -11.97 -3.14
CA ARG A 87 4.04 -12.91 -4.02
C ARG A 87 3.67 -12.76 -5.51
N ARG A 88 2.70 -11.89 -5.83
CA ARG A 88 2.30 -11.47 -7.18
C ARG A 88 2.73 -10.00 -7.38
N PRO A 89 3.19 -9.62 -8.59
CA PRO A 89 3.92 -8.37 -8.75
C PRO A 89 3.07 -7.11 -8.52
N SER A 90 3.75 -6.08 -8.00
CA SER A 90 3.64 -4.64 -8.35
C SER A 90 2.63 -3.72 -7.65
N CYS A 91 2.29 -3.94 -6.38
CA CYS A 91 1.59 -2.92 -5.58
C CYS A 91 2.51 -2.28 -4.51
N PRO A 92 3.33 -1.26 -4.87
CA PRO A 92 4.00 -0.41 -3.87
C PRO A 92 2.98 0.27 -2.94
N PHE A 93 3.29 0.32 -1.65
CA PHE A 93 2.47 0.92 -0.61
C PHE A 93 2.95 2.35 -0.26
N ILE A 94 2.05 3.34 -0.22
CA ILE A 94 2.43 4.73 0.05
C ILE A 94 2.44 5.00 1.56
N ARG A 95 3.60 5.39 2.12
CA ARG A 95 3.76 5.71 3.54
C ARG A 95 3.09 7.05 3.91
N PRO A 96 2.50 7.18 5.11
CA PRO A 96 2.09 8.48 5.64
C PRO A 96 3.32 9.39 5.80
N GLY A 97 3.28 10.59 5.21
CA GLY A 97 4.38 11.58 5.26
C GLY A 97 5.15 11.78 3.95
N GLN A 98 4.87 11.01 2.90
CA GLN A 98 5.15 11.49 1.54
C GLN A 98 4.07 12.48 1.14
N ASP A 99 4.48 13.60 0.54
CA ASP A 99 3.64 14.72 0.14
C ASP A 99 2.38 14.23 -0.61
N SER A 100 1.22 14.39 0.03
CA SER A 100 -0.09 13.98 -0.49
C SER A 100 -0.62 14.94 -1.56
N SER A 101 0.11 16.02 -1.87
CA SER A 101 -0.27 16.99 -2.91
C SER A 101 -0.11 16.49 -4.34
N LEU A 102 0.49 15.31 -4.53
CA LEU A 102 0.66 14.65 -5.83
C LEU A 102 -0.37 13.52 -6.09
N LEU A 103 -1.41 13.42 -5.26
CA LEU A 103 -2.56 12.53 -5.46
C LEU A 103 -3.81 13.28 -5.91
#